data_AF-A0A9D2PSW9-F1
#
_entry.id   AF-A0A9D2PSW9-F1
#
_cell.length_a   1.000
_cell.length_b   1.000
_cell.length_c   1.000
_cell.angle_alpha   90.00
_cell.angle_beta   90.00
_cell.angle_gamma   90.00
#
_symmetry.space_group_name_H-M   'P 1'
#
loop_
_entity.id
_entity.type
_entity.pdbx_description
1 polymer ?
#
loop_
_entity_poly.entity_id
_entity_poly.type
_entity_poly.pdbx_seq_one_letter_code
_entity_poly.pdbx_strand_id
1 'polypeptide(L)'
;MGGQTEGKAGCIDLCPECLAEEDAVQADVQGYLEYRKAVGLGKLNYEEQKEYIAHRTEILENHRVENGITRQELAQASDHYKSLSDDECEDILCRLAHSMITSTVGAAYGDDLFIPTGFEKMAVAAEDVFAVALATDFRTDSLSHEQILCALFTNDPYVPVFPMMYEAKLGFFDFMKSKKGREALKIVFEQKCPNLTYPVGELKELKKTIKKERTVNGKMDPDFALERISDADLNMGVFATKKLQSSLTPQTAAMLDEYGYILDNEAMQILKMDKMFNGKFWKKQLERIAKKVQS
;
A
#
# COMPACT_ATOMS: atom_id res chain seq x y z
N MET A 1 -11.47 11.91 -37.56
CA MET A 1 -11.40 11.40 -38.95
C MET A 1 -10.22 10.44 -38.96
N GLY A 2 -10.37 9.15 -38.70
CA GLY A 2 -11.23 8.20 -39.42
C GLY A 2 -10.37 7.51 -40.47
N GLY A 3 -9.52 6.56 -40.06
CA GLY A 3 -8.59 5.84 -40.93
C GLY A 3 -8.54 4.37 -40.57
N GLN A 4 -9.62 3.65 -40.83
CA GLN A 4 -9.65 2.18 -40.82
C GLN A 4 -9.30 1.69 -42.21
N THR A 5 -8.34 0.78 -42.32
CA THR A 5 -8.04 0.08 -43.59
C THR A 5 -8.52 -1.36 -43.49
N GLU A 6 -9.47 -1.73 -44.35
CA GLU A 6 -10.01 -3.10 -44.42
C GLU A 6 -8.98 -4.06 -45.03
N GLY A 7 -8.36 -4.89 -44.18
CA GLY A 7 -7.60 -6.07 -44.59
C GLY A 7 -8.53 -7.26 -44.87
N LYS A 8 -8.24 -8.01 -45.94
CA LYS A 8 -8.98 -9.23 -46.30
C LYS A 8 -8.87 -10.27 -45.17
N ALA A 9 -10.04 -10.75 -44.73
CA ALA A 9 -10.30 -11.72 -43.66
C ALA A 9 -10.40 -11.13 -42.25
N GLY A 10 -11.48 -10.37 -41.98
CA GLY A 10 -12.11 -10.26 -40.64
C GLY A 10 -11.29 -9.67 -39.49
N CYS A 11 -10.03 -9.32 -39.70
CA CYS A 11 -9.19 -8.59 -38.76
C CYS A 11 -9.12 -7.14 -39.23
N ILE A 12 -9.65 -6.24 -38.40
CA ILE A 12 -9.42 -4.81 -38.55
C ILE A 12 -7.98 -4.57 -38.11
N ASP A 13 -7.07 -4.32 -39.06
CA ASP A 13 -5.72 -3.89 -38.74
C ASP A 13 -5.81 -2.46 -38.19
N LEU A 14 -5.45 -2.29 -36.92
CA LEU A 14 -5.34 -0.97 -36.28
C LEU A 14 -4.23 -0.17 -36.96
N CYS A 15 -4.42 1.14 -37.10
CA CYS A 15 -3.33 2.01 -37.57
C CYS A 15 -2.20 2.05 -36.53
N PRO A 16 -0.97 2.43 -36.92
CA PRO A 16 0.18 2.45 -36.01
C PRO A 16 -0.02 3.28 -34.73
N GLU A 17 -0.81 4.36 -34.82
CA GLU A 17 -1.13 5.22 -33.67
C GLU A 17 -2.05 4.51 -32.68
N CYS A 18 -3.10 3.82 -33.17
CA CYS A 18 -4.00 3.04 -32.34
C CYS A 18 -3.30 1.83 -31.69
N LEU A 19 -2.38 1.17 -32.41
CA LEU A 19 -1.55 0.09 -31.85
C LEU A 19 -0.66 0.62 -30.72
N ALA A 20 -0.01 1.77 -30.93
CA ALA A 20 0.84 2.38 -29.91
C ALA A 20 0.04 2.81 -28.66
N GLU A 21 -1.19 3.30 -28.84
CA GLU A 21 -2.10 3.60 -27.74
C GLU A 21 -2.50 2.33 -26.97
N GLU A 22 -2.83 1.24 -27.69
CA GLU A 22 -3.17 -0.04 -27.06
C GLU A 22 -2.01 -0.64 -26.28
N ASP A 23 -0.80 -0.63 -26.85
CA ASP A 23 0.42 -1.06 -26.18
C ASP A 23 0.71 -0.23 -24.91
N ALA A 24 0.48 1.09 -24.98
CA ALA A 24 0.68 1.99 -23.84
C ALA A 24 -0.33 1.72 -22.71
N VAL A 25 -1.61 1.53 -23.05
CA VAL A 25 -2.66 1.17 -22.08
C VAL A 25 -2.34 -0.17 -21.42
N GLN A 26 -1.97 -1.18 -22.22
CA GLN A 26 -1.66 -2.51 -21.70
C GLN A 26 -0.42 -2.47 -20.77
N ALA A 27 0.62 -1.73 -21.15
CA ALA A 27 1.80 -1.54 -20.31
C ALA A 27 1.46 -0.83 -18.99
N ASP A 28 0.54 0.14 -19.01
CA ASP A 28 0.17 0.93 -17.82
C ASP A 28 -0.75 0.18 -16.84
N VAL A 29 -1.51 -0.80 -17.33
CA VAL A 29 -2.41 -1.65 -16.52
C VAL A 29 -1.83 -3.03 -16.20
N GLN A 30 -0.58 -3.31 -16.62
CA GLN A 30 0.03 -4.63 -16.53
C GLN A 30 0.01 -5.23 -15.11
N GLY A 31 0.26 -4.43 -14.07
CA GLY A 31 0.19 -4.90 -12.68
C GLY A 31 -1.21 -5.39 -12.28
N TYR A 32 -2.27 -4.70 -12.72
CA TYR A 32 -3.64 -5.16 -12.51
C TYR A 32 -3.96 -6.44 -13.27
N LEU A 33 -3.43 -6.63 -14.49
CA LEU A 33 -3.60 -7.88 -15.25
C LEU A 33 -2.94 -9.07 -14.52
N GLU A 34 -1.73 -8.86 -13.99
CA GLU A 34 -1.00 -9.85 -13.20
C GLU A 34 -1.71 -10.17 -11.89
N TYR A 35 -2.18 -9.14 -11.19
CA TYR A 35 -2.97 -9.28 -9.98
C TYR A 35 -4.24 -10.09 -10.22
N ARG A 36 -5.03 -9.73 -11.25
CA ARG A 36 -6.27 -10.44 -11.61
C ARG A 36 -6.02 -11.91 -11.87
N LYS A 37 -4.96 -12.25 -12.60
CA LYS A 37 -4.54 -13.64 -12.80
C LYS A 37 -4.20 -14.33 -11.48
N ALA A 38 -3.53 -13.64 -10.56
CA ALA A 38 -3.14 -14.19 -9.26
C ALA A 38 -4.31 -14.41 -8.30
N VAL A 39 -5.38 -13.61 -8.40
CA VAL A 39 -6.62 -13.76 -7.60
C VAL A 39 -7.75 -14.50 -8.32
N GLY A 40 -7.49 -15.02 -9.53
CA GLY A 40 -8.47 -15.80 -10.30
C GLY A 40 -9.60 -14.97 -10.92
N LEU A 41 -9.39 -13.67 -11.14
CA LEU A 41 -10.32 -12.81 -11.86
C LEU A 41 -10.15 -12.97 -13.37
N GLY A 42 -11.23 -12.74 -14.13
CA GLY A 42 -11.24 -12.88 -15.59
C GLY A 42 -10.32 -11.91 -16.33
N LYS A 43 -10.17 -12.09 -17.64
CA LYS A 43 -9.44 -11.13 -18.48
C LYS A 43 -10.19 -9.80 -18.59
N LEU A 44 -9.46 -8.72 -18.85
CA LEU A 44 -10.02 -7.40 -19.16
C LEU A 44 -10.04 -7.19 -20.66
N ASN A 45 -11.12 -6.60 -21.17
CA ASN A 45 -11.14 -5.97 -22.48
C ASN A 45 -10.46 -4.59 -22.43
N TYR A 46 -10.28 -3.97 -23.59
CA TYR A 46 -9.56 -2.69 -23.71
C TYR A 46 -10.23 -1.52 -22.97
N GLU A 47 -11.55 -1.43 -23.00
CA GLU A 47 -12.29 -0.36 -22.28
C GLU A 47 -12.19 -0.55 -20.77
N GLU A 48 -12.31 -1.79 -20.28
CA GLU A 48 -12.10 -2.10 -18.86
C GLU A 48 -10.67 -1.76 -18.42
N GLN A 49 -9.65 -1.96 -19.27
CA GLN A 49 -8.28 -1.55 -18.95
C GLN A 49 -8.16 -0.03 -18.75
N LYS A 50 -8.85 0.76 -19.58
CA LYS A 50 -8.91 2.23 -19.41
C LYS A 50 -9.61 2.64 -18.13
N GLU A 51 -10.68 1.94 -17.74
CA GLU A 51 -11.38 2.20 -16.48
C GLU A 51 -10.48 1.98 -15.25
N TYR A 52 -9.62 0.96 -15.28
CA TYR A 52 -8.67 0.69 -14.20
C TYR A 52 -7.64 1.81 -14.06
N ILE A 53 -7.11 2.30 -15.19
CA ILE A 53 -6.18 3.42 -15.22
C ILE A 53 -6.86 4.66 -14.66
N ALA A 54 -8.07 4.98 -15.15
CA ALA A 54 -8.84 6.14 -14.70
C ALA A 54 -9.13 6.09 -13.19
N HIS A 55 -9.56 4.93 -12.68
CA HIS A 55 -9.81 4.73 -11.24
C HIS A 55 -8.56 4.90 -10.39
N ARG A 56 -7.44 4.31 -10.79
CA ARG A 56 -6.16 4.50 -10.10
C ARG A 56 -5.77 5.99 -10.09
N THR A 57 -5.89 6.67 -11.23
CA THR A 57 -5.60 8.10 -11.32
C THR A 57 -6.51 8.90 -10.41
N GLU A 58 -7.80 8.59 -10.34
CA GLU A 58 -8.74 9.23 -9.42
C GLU A 58 -8.32 9.05 -7.95
N ILE A 59 -7.97 7.82 -7.53
CA ILE A 59 -7.41 7.56 -6.20
C ILE A 59 -6.18 8.46 -5.96
N LEU A 60 -5.21 8.44 -6.86
CA LEU A 60 -3.95 9.17 -6.66
C LEU A 60 -4.16 10.70 -6.64
N GLU A 61 -5.08 11.24 -7.45
CA GLU A 61 -5.44 12.66 -7.42
C GLU A 61 -6.16 13.05 -6.12
N ASN A 62 -7.12 12.22 -5.66
CA ASN A 62 -7.83 12.47 -4.41
C ASN A 62 -6.91 12.45 -3.18
N HIS A 63 -5.80 11.70 -3.28
CA HIS A 63 -4.78 11.59 -2.24
C HIS A 63 -3.46 12.30 -2.61
N ARG A 64 -3.48 13.27 -3.53
CA ARG A 64 -2.28 14.00 -3.93
C ARG A 64 -1.71 14.81 -2.76
N VAL A 65 -0.38 14.78 -2.59
CA VAL A 65 0.29 15.56 -1.54
C VAL A 65 0.67 16.95 -2.06
N GLU A 66 -0.28 17.89 -2.05
CA GLU A 66 -0.07 19.25 -2.60
C GLU A 66 0.91 20.11 -1.79
N ASN A 67 0.89 20.01 -0.45
CA ASN A 67 1.75 20.78 0.46
C ASN A 67 2.86 19.92 1.10
N GLY A 68 3.27 18.87 0.39
CA GLY A 68 4.31 17.95 0.81
C GLY A 68 5.69 18.60 0.87
N ILE A 69 6.67 17.88 1.41
CA ILE A 69 8.07 18.29 1.35
C ILE A 69 8.70 17.78 0.05
N THR A 70 9.45 18.62 -0.65
CA THR A 70 10.22 18.19 -1.82
C THR A 70 11.57 17.59 -1.44
N ARG A 71 12.16 16.77 -2.31
CA ARG A 71 13.53 16.25 -2.14
C ARG A 71 14.57 17.37 -2.01
N GLN A 72 14.37 18.47 -2.72
CA GLN A 72 15.27 19.63 -2.68
C GLN A 72 15.20 20.32 -1.31
N GLU A 73 14.00 20.59 -0.80
CA GLU A 73 13.83 21.14 0.55
C GLU A 73 14.43 20.22 1.61
N LEU A 74 14.19 18.90 1.49
CA LEU A 74 14.73 17.91 2.42
C LEU A 74 16.27 17.86 2.38
N ALA A 75 16.87 17.98 1.20
CA ALA A 75 18.33 18.04 1.03
C ALA A 75 18.90 19.32 1.66
N GLN A 76 18.27 20.47 1.44
CA GLN A 76 18.68 21.74 2.06
C GLN A 76 18.59 21.67 3.59
N ALA A 77 17.49 21.12 4.12
CA ALA A 77 17.33 20.88 5.55
C ALA A 77 18.43 19.97 6.10
N SER A 78 18.77 18.90 5.38
CA SER A 78 19.84 17.97 5.76
C SER A 78 21.23 18.62 5.78
N ASP A 79 21.52 19.52 4.84
CA ASP A 79 22.80 20.22 4.76
C ASP A 79 22.94 21.34 5.80
N HIS A 80 21.82 21.96 6.18
CA HIS A 80 21.77 23.09 7.11
C HIS A 80 21.12 22.76 8.46
N TYR A 81 21.00 21.49 8.83
CA TYR A 81 20.21 21.06 10.00
C TYR A 81 20.57 21.74 11.33
N LYS A 82 21.82 22.17 11.51
CA LYS A 82 22.28 22.83 12.74
C LYS A 82 21.78 24.27 12.89
N SER A 83 21.36 24.92 11.81
CA SER A 83 20.83 26.28 11.83
C SER A 83 19.31 26.33 11.87
N LEU A 84 18.64 25.19 11.76
CA LEU A 84 17.18 25.12 11.86
C LEU A 84 16.73 25.35 13.31
N SER A 85 15.74 26.21 13.46
CA SER A 85 14.96 26.35 14.68
C SER A 85 14.12 25.10 14.96
N ASP A 86 13.61 24.98 16.19
CA ASP A 86 12.78 23.84 16.57
C ASP A 86 11.43 23.85 15.78
N ASP A 87 10.88 25.03 15.45
CA ASP A 87 9.65 25.16 14.67
C ASP A 87 9.86 24.76 13.20
N GLU A 88 11.00 25.13 12.60
CA GLU A 88 11.36 24.69 11.24
C GLU A 88 11.58 23.17 11.18
N CYS A 89 12.21 22.59 12.21
CA CYS A 89 12.36 21.14 12.31
C CYS A 89 11.01 20.44 12.39
N GLU A 90 10.06 21.00 13.15
CA GLU A 90 8.72 20.46 13.29
C GLU A 90 7.94 20.54 11.98
N ASP A 91 7.96 21.68 11.28
CA ASP A 91 7.34 21.84 9.96
C ASP A 91 7.89 20.82 8.95
N ILE A 92 9.22 20.70 8.85
CA ILE A 92 9.89 19.75 7.96
C ILE A 92 9.47 18.31 8.24
N LEU A 93 9.46 17.90 9.52
CA LEU A 93 9.11 16.53 9.90
C LEU A 93 7.63 16.24 9.70
N CYS A 94 6.76 17.23 9.96
CA CYS A 94 5.33 17.12 9.69
C CYS A 94 5.06 16.97 8.19
N ARG A 95 5.60 17.86 7.35
CA ARG A 95 5.44 17.77 5.89
C ARG A 95 6.06 16.49 5.32
N LEU A 96 7.19 16.04 5.88
CA LEU A 96 7.77 14.75 5.52
C LEU A 96 6.85 13.58 5.85
N ALA A 97 6.23 13.57 7.03
CA ALA A 97 5.31 12.50 7.41
C ALA A 97 4.15 12.37 6.41
N HIS A 98 3.58 13.48 5.96
CA HIS A 98 2.48 13.49 4.98
C HIS A 98 2.92 13.10 3.56
N SER A 99 4.17 13.37 3.19
CA SER A 99 4.74 12.98 1.89
C SER A 99 5.26 11.53 1.85
N MET A 100 5.35 10.85 2.99
CA MET A 100 6.12 9.61 3.06
C MET A 100 5.27 8.38 2.74
N ILE A 101 5.84 7.49 1.92
CA ILE A 101 5.35 6.12 1.73
C ILE A 101 6.34 5.17 2.39
N THR A 102 5.87 4.39 3.36
CA THR A 102 6.63 3.34 4.03
C THR A 102 6.42 2.02 3.32
N SER A 103 7.51 1.35 2.94
CA SER A 103 7.44 0.04 2.28
C SER A 103 7.60 -1.11 3.28
N THR A 104 6.74 -2.11 3.17
CA THR A 104 6.91 -3.41 3.83
C THR A 104 6.76 -4.55 2.82
N VAL A 105 6.95 -5.79 3.26
CA VAL A 105 6.72 -6.96 2.41
C VAL A 105 5.22 -7.06 2.06
N GLY A 106 4.91 -7.10 0.77
CA GLY A 106 3.55 -7.23 0.24
C GLY A 106 2.83 -5.91 -0.07
N ALA A 107 3.16 -4.82 0.63
CA ALA A 107 2.57 -3.50 0.37
C ALA A 107 3.47 -2.36 0.85
N ALA A 108 3.36 -1.22 0.19
CA ALA A 108 3.78 0.06 0.72
C ALA A 108 2.54 0.88 1.12
N TYR A 109 2.69 1.80 2.06
CA TYR A 109 1.56 2.56 2.59
C TYR A 109 1.96 3.97 3.01
N GLY A 110 1.09 4.93 2.71
CA GLY A 110 1.09 6.29 3.27
C GLY A 110 0.03 6.41 4.35
N ASP A 111 -0.39 7.62 4.67
CA ASP A 111 -1.46 7.86 5.64
C ASP A 111 -2.80 7.28 5.14
N ASP A 112 -3.20 7.62 3.92
CA ASP A 112 -4.51 7.28 3.35
C ASP A 112 -4.44 6.37 2.12
N LEU A 113 -3.29 5.78 1.83
CA LEU A 113 -3.04 5.03 0.59
C LEU A 113 -2.26 3.73 0.83
N PHE A 114 -2.61 2.69 0.10
CA PHE A 114 -1.87 1.42 0.01
C PHE A 114 -1.46 1.12 -1.44
N ILE A 115 -0.24 0.59 -1.59
CA ILE A 115 0.37 0.23 -2.87
C ILE A 115 0.85 -1.23 -2.78
N PRO A 116 0.11 -2.21 -3.34
CA PRO A 116 0.54 -3.61 -3.38
C PRO A 116 1.87 -3.76 -4.12
N THR A 117 2.96 -4.05 -3.42
CA THR A 117 4.33 -3.99 -3.97
C THR A 117 4.62 -5.08 -5.00
N GLY A 118 3.84 -6.17 -4.99
CA GLY A 118 4.00 -7.28 -5.93
C GLY A 118 3.47 -7.02 -7.35
N PHE A 119 2.81 -5.89 -7.58
CA PHE A 119 2.13 -5.58 -8.83
C PHE A 119 2.32 -4.10 -9.19
N GLU A 120 2.74 -3.83 -10.42
CA GLU A 120 3.11 -2.47 -10.82
C GLU A 120 1.92 -1.51 -10.87
N LYS A 121 2.16 -0.27 -10.45
CA LYS A 121 1.22 0.85 -10.59
C LYS A 121 -0.21 0.49 -10.15
N MET A 122 -0.34 -0.18 -9.02
CA MET A 122 -1.61 -0.37 -8.33
C MET A 122 -1.72 0.61 -7.17
N ALA A 123 -2.91 1.10 -6.92
CA ALA A 123 -3.21 1.94 -5.77
C ALA A 123 -4.57 1.55 -5.19
N VAL A 124 -4.68 1.65 -3.87
CA VAL A 124 -5.90 1.37 -3.12
C VAL A 124 -6.04 2.42 -2.03
N ALA A 125 -7.18 3.11 -1.98
CA ALA A 125 -7.46 4.06 -0.92
C ALA A 125 -7.63 3.34 0.42
N ALA A 126 -7.10 3.89 1.50
CA ALA A 126 -7.24 3.29 2.83
C ALA A 126 -8.70 3.25 3.30
N GLU A 127 -9.52 4.18 2.83
CA GLU A 127 -10.96 4.21 3.09
C GLU A 127 -11.75 3.08 2.40
N ASP A 128 -11.19 2.43 1.38
CA ASP A 128 -11.83 1.26 0.77
C ASP A 128 -11.63 -0.01 1.61
N VAL A 129 -10.67 -0.01 2.54
CA VAL A 129 -10.39 -1.18 3.39
C VAL A 129 -11.50 -1.36 4.42
N PHE A 130 -12.31 -2.41 4.26
CA PHE A 130 -13.43 -2.70 5.15
C PHE A 130 -13.10 -3.78 6.20
N ALA A 131 -12.05 -4.58 5.99
CA ALA A 131 -11.59 -5.58 6.96
C ALA A 131 -10.07 -5.81 6.88
N VAL A 132 -9.45 -6.00 8.04
CA VAL A 132 -8.05 -6.43 8.16
C VAL A 132 -8.00 -7.69 9.03
N ALA A 133 -7.49 -8.77 8.46
CA ALA A 133 -7.43 -10.08 9.10
C ALA A 133 -5.98 -10.57 9.28
N LEU A 134 -5.66 -11.02 10.49
CA LEU A 134 -4.31 -11.42 10.86
C LEU A 134 -4.16 -12.95 10.78
N ALA A 135 -3.13 -13.43 10.09
CA ALA A 135 -2.82 -14.86 10.02
C ALA A 135 -1.99 -15.27 11.25
N THR A 136 -2.67 -15.76 12.30
CA THR A 136 -2.08 -16.03 13.63
C THR A 136 -0.85 -16.94 13.61
N ASP A 137 -0.85 -17.94 12.72
CA ASP A 137 0.16 -18.99 12.64
C ASP A 137 1.36 -18.62 11.72
N PHE A 138 1.31 -17.44 11.07
CA PHE A 138 2.36 -16.97 10.16
C PHE A 138 3.16 -15.83 10.78
N ARG A 139 4.04 -16.21 11.70
CA ARG A 139 5.05 -15.34 12.29
C ARG A 139 6.42 -15.73 11.77
N THR A 140 7.14 -14.76 11.21
CA THR A 140 8.54 -14.95 10.85
C THR A 140 9.41 -14.13 11.77
N ASP A 141 10.31 -14.80 12.47
CA ASP A 141 11.33 -14.16 13.28
C ASP A 141 12.51 -13.81 12.36
N SER A 142 12.73 -12.52 12.15
CA SER A 142 14.03 -12.05 11.69
C SER A 142 14.93 -11.79 12.89
N LEU A 143 16.24 -11.64 12.66
CA LEU A 143 17.20 -11.38 13.76
C LEU A 143 16.89 -10.09 14.54
N SER A 144 16.10 -9.17 13.99
CA SER A 144 15.79 -7.86 14.57
C SER A 144 14.31 -7.59 14.82
N HIS A 145 13.42 -8.26 14.11
CA HIS A 145 11.98 -7.97 14.10
C HIS A 145 11.14 -9.25 13.91
N GLU A 146 9.93 -9.26 14.45
CA GLU A 146 8.92 -10.24 14.10
C GLU A 146 8.03 -9.66 13.00
N GLN A 147 7.43 -10.52 12.17
CA GLN A 147 6.45 -10.09 11.16
C GLN A 147 5.19 -10.95 11.23
N ILE A 148 4.02 -10.37 10.95
CA ILE A 148 2.75 -11.10 10.80
C ILE A 148 2.10 -10.77 9.45
N LEU A 149 1.51 -11.77 8.81
CA LEU A 149 0.71 -11.55 7.60
C LEU A 149 -0.64 -10.92 7.96
N CYS A 150 -0.92 -9.78 7.37
CA CYS A 150 -2.20 -9.09 7.33
C CYS A 150 -2.83 -9.29 5.95
N ALA A 151 -4.06 -9.80 5.91
CA ALA A 151 -4.91 -9.82 4.72
C ALA A 151 -5.87 -8.63 4.80
N LEU A 152 -5.75 -7.70 3.85
CA LEU A 152 -6.60 -6.51 3.75
C LEU A 152 -7.67 -6.75 2.69
N PHE A 153 -8.93 -6.61 3.08
CA PHE A 153 -10.09 -6.76 2.19
C PHE A 153 -10.71 -5.40 1.93
N THR A 154 -11.07 -5.14 0.68
CA THR A 154 -11.45 -3.80 0.23
C THR A 154 -12.74 -3.78 -0.59
N ASN A 155 -13.34 -2.61 -0.64
CA ASN A 155 -14.45 -2.27 -1.52
C ASN A 155 -14.00 -1.73 -2.87
N ASP A 156 -12.68 -1.65 -3.10
CA ASP A 156 -12.12 -1.36 -4.41
C ASP A 156 -12.54 -2.49 -5.37
N PRO A 157 -13.28 -2.17 -6.46
CA PRO A 157 -13.80 -3.18 -7.39
C PRO A 157 -12.70 -3.92 -8.18
N TYR A 158 -11.48 -3.39 -8.17
CA TYR A 158 -10.35 -3.85 -8.95
C TYR A 158 -9.27 -4.52 -8.09
N VAL A 159 -9.19 -4.17 -6.80
CA VAL A 159 -8.24 -4.73 -5.82
C VAL A 159 -8.96 -5.23 -4.57
N PRO A 160 -9.85 -6.25 -4.68
CA PRO A 160 -10.69 -6.70 -3.58
C PRO A 160 -9.89 -7.20 -2.36
N VAL A 161 -8.66 -7.69 -2.55
CA VAL A 161 -7.84 -8.17 -1.45
C VAL A 161 -6.34 -8.08 -1.74
N PHE A 162 -5.53 -7.74 -0.74
CA PHE A 162 -4.07 -7.77 -0.87
C PHE A 162 -3.36 -8.13 0.44
N PRO A 163 -2.14 -8.67 0.35
CA PRO A 163 -1.30 -8.99 1.51
C PRO A 163 -0.48 -7.80 1.98
N MET A 164 -0.20 -7.75 3.28
CA MET A 164 0.83 -6.89 3.86
C MET A 164 1.46 -7.64 5.03
N MET A 165 2.79 -7.63 5.15
CA MET A 165 3.47 -8.09 6.36
C MET A 165 3.62 -6.89 7.29
N TYR A 166 2.99 -6.92 8.46
CA TYR A 166 3.27 -5.92 9.48
C TYR A 166 4.53 -6.34 10.25
N GLU A 167 5.54 -5.47 10.26
CA GLU A 167 6.80 -5.67 10.97
C GLU A 167 6.79 -4.98 12.32
N ALA A 168 7.23 -5.69 13.36
CA ALA A 168 7.28 -5.20 14.73
C ALA A 168 8.57 -5.63 15.43
N LYS A 169 8.94 -4.93 16.51
CA LYS A 169 10.08 -5.34 17.34
C LYS A 169 9.87 -6.74 17.93
N LEU A 170 10.97 -7.48 18.14
CA LEU A 170 10.94 -8.78 18.82
C LEU A 170 10.16 -8.72 20.15
N GLY A 171 9.32 -9.72 20.40
CA GLY A 171 8.43 -9.83 21.54
C GLY A 171 7.11 -9.07 21.40
N PHE A 172 6.89 -8.30 20.33
CA PHE A 172 5.64 -7.54 20.14
C PHE A 172 4.44 -8.47 19.88
N PHE A 173 4.57 -9.51 19.06
CA PHE A 173 3.45 -10.44 18.84
C PHE A 173 3.30 -11.49 19.94
N ASP A 174 4.33 -11.71 20.75
CA ASP A 174 4.17 -12.43 22.01
C ASP A 174 3.38 -11.59 23.02
N PHE A 175 3.61 -10.27 23.05
CA PHE A 175 2.75 -9.34 23.75
C PHE A 175 1.32 -9.29 23.18
N MET A 176 1.10 -9.60 21.89
CA MET A 176 -0.24 -9.78 21.30
C MET A 176 -1.01 -11.00 21.85
N LYS A 177 -0.35 -11.96 22.50
CA LYS A 177 -1.10 -12.97 23.28
C LYS A 177 -1.84 -12.31 24.45
N SER A 178 -1.35 -11.18 24.95
CA SER A 178 -2.00 -10.32 25.94
C SER A 178 -3.04 -9.37 25.31
N LYS A 179 -4.01 -8.92 26.12
CA LYS A 179 -5.06 -7.98 25.70
C LYS A 179 -4.49 -6.68 25.12
N LYS A 180 -3.42 -6.15 25.71
CA LYS A 180 -2.80 -4.87 25.33
C LYS A 180 -2.08 -4.90 23.97
N GLY A 181 -1.53 -6.05 23.56
CA GLY A 181 -0.84 -6.16 22.28
C GLY A 181 -1.80 -6.19 21.11
N ARG A 182 -2.91 -6.95 21.24
CA ARG A 182 -4.00 -6.98 20.23
C ARG A 182 -4.58 -5.59 19.99
N GLU A 183 -4.63 -4.79 21.05
CA GLU A 183 -5.12 -3.42 21.01
C GLU A 183 -4.20 -2.49 20.20
N ALA A 184 -2.87 -2.71 20.21
CA ALA A 184 -1.93 -1.85 19.49
C ALA A 184 -2.03 -1.97 17.95
N LEU A 185 -2.06 -3.19 17.41
CA LEU A 185 -2.24 -3.40 15.96
C LEU A 185 -3.61 -2.95 15.49
N LYS A 186 -4.62 -3.20 16.32
CA LYS A 186 -5.98 -2.75 16.09
C LYS A 186 -6.03 -1.22 15.98
N ILE A 187 -5.39 -0.49 16.90
CA ILE A 187 -5.32 0.98 16.85
C ILE A 187 -4.66 1.47 15.56
N VAL A 188 -3.56 0.85 15.11
CA VAL A 188 -2.87 1.26 13.88
C VAL A 188 -3.80 1.17 12.67
N PHE A 189 -4.47 0.03 12.48
CA PHE A 189 -5.37 -0.15 11.34
C PHE A 189 -6.70 0.59 11.50
N GLU A 190 -7.21 0.79 12.71
CA GLU A 190 -8.40 1.62 12.95
C GLU A 190 -8.14 3.11 12.70
N GLN A 191 -6.92 3.59 12.94
CA GLN A 191 -6.52 4.95 12.58
C GLN A 191 -6.31 5.11 11.07
N LYS A 192 -5.74 4.10 10.42
CA LYS A 192 -5.40 4.13 9.00
C LYS A 192 -6.59 3.85 8.08
N CYS A 193 -7.45 2.91 8.45
CA CYS A 193 -8.58 2.45 7.63
C CYS A 193 -9.89 2.93 8.27
N PRO A 194 -10.42 4.11 7.89
CA PRO A 194 -11.55 4.73 8.59
C PRO A 194 -12.87 3.97 8.44
N ASN A 195 -13.03 3.18 7.38
CA ASN A 195 -14.27 2.47 7.05
C ASN A 195 -14.22 0.97 7.42
N LEU A 196 -13.43 0.59 8.42
CA LEU A 196 -13.44 -0.78 8.93
C LEU A 196 -14.83 -1.16 9.44
N THR A 197 -15.36 -2.24 8.87
CA THR A 197 -16.68 -2.77 9.19
C THR A 197 -16.59 -3.99 10.10
N TYR A 198 -15.46 -4.68 10.06
CA TYR A 198 -15.11 -5.78 10.94
C TYR A 198 -13.96 -5.35 11.87
N PRO A 199 -13.97 -5.79 13.14
CA PRO A 199 -12.86 -5.51 14.04
C PRO A 199 -11.58 -6.18 13.50
N VAL A 200 -10.47 -5.46 13.57
CA VAL A 200 -9.15 -6.03 13.26
C VAL A 200 -8.89 -7.21 14.18
N GLY A 201 -8.64 -8.39 13.61
CA GLY A 201 -8.60 -9.62 14.37
C GLY A 201 -8.07 -10.81 13.60
N GLU A 202 -8.13 -11.99 14.23
CA GLU A 202 -7.63 -13.22 13.62
C GLU A 202 -8.47 -13.62 12.40
N LEU A 203 -7.78 -14.13 11.38
CA LEU A 203 -8.37 -14.62 10.13
C LEU A 203 -9.47 -15.67 10.37
N LYS A 204 -9.31 -16.53 11.38
CA LYS A 204 -10.29 -17.55 11.78
C LYS A 204 -11.60 -16.93 12.30
N GLU A 205 -11.54 -15.77 12.96
CA GLU A 205 -12.72 -15.07 13.48
C GLU A 205 -13.47 -14.34 12.37
N LEU A 206 -12.76 -13.70 11.42
CA LEU A 206 -13.38 -13.13 10.22
C LEU A 206 -14.11 -14.22 9.41
N LYS A 207 -13.46 -15.39 9.22
CA LYS A 207 -14.05 -16.54 8.54
C LYS A 207 -15.37 -17.00 9.16
N LYS A 208 -15.41 -17.10 10.50
CA LYS A 208 -16.63 -17.49 11.24
C LYS A 208 -17.74 -16.47 11.06
N THR A 209 -17.39 -15.19 11.12
CA THR A 209 -18.33 -14.07 10.98
C THR A 209 -18.98 -14.07 9.59
N ILE A 210 -18.17 -14.09 8.52
CA ILE A 210 -18.68 -14.12 7.14
C ILE A 210 -19.52 -15.38 6.86
N LYS A 211 -19.10 -16.56 7.37
CA LYS A 211 -19.90 -17.80 7.24
C LYS A 211 -21.28 -17.69 7.91
N LYS A 212 -21.34 -17.02 9.06
CA LYS A 212 -22.57 -16.87 9.84
C LYS A 212 -23.51 -15.83 9.23
N GLU A 213 -22.95 -14.69 8.84
CA GLU A 213 -23.73 -13.56 8.31
C GLU A 213 -24.14 -13.79 6.86
N ARG A 214 -23.33 -14.54 6.09
CA ARG A 214 -23.48 -14.73 4.63
C ARG A 214 -23.61 -13.42 3.86
N THR A 215 -23.10 -12.34 4.45
CA THR A 215 -22.98 -11.01 3.88
C THR A 215 -21.59 -10.49 4.24
N VAL A 216 -20.97 -9.82 3.29
CA VAL A 216 -19.75 -9.03 3.52
C VAL A 216 -20.16 -7.58 3.37
N ASN A 217 -19.79 -6.72 4.31
CA ASN A 217 -20.10 -5.30 4.19
C ASN A 217 -19.29 -4.73 3.02
N GLY A 218 -19.97 -4.37 1.93
CA GLY A 218 -19.30 -4.01 0.68
C GLY A 218 -19.91 -4.55 -0.60
N LYS A 219 -19.11 -4.49 -1.68
CA LYS A 219 -19.43 -5.09 -3.00
C LYS A 219 -18.85 -6.50 -3.19
N MET A 220 -18.15 -7.04 -2.20
CA MET A 220 -17.45 -8.32 -2.30
C MET A 220 -18.39 -9.52 -2.16
N ASP A 221 -18.25 -10.50 -3.07
CA ASP A 221 -18.93 -11.78 -2.96
C ASP A 221 -18.47 -12.58 -1.72
N PRO A 222 -19.37 -13.07 -0.86
CA PRO A 222 -18.99 -13.81 0.35
C PRO A 222 -18.21 -15.10 0.08
N ASP A 223 -18.49 -15.82 -1.00
CA ASP A 223 -17.80 -17.08 -1.30
C ASP A 223 -16.39 -16.79 -1.81
N PHE A 224 -16.20 -15.75 -2.63
CA PHE A 224 -14.89 -15.21 -2.97
C PHE A 224 -14.09 -14.79 -1.73
N ALA A 225 -14.71 -14.05 -0.80
CA ALA A 225 -14.05 -13.64 0.44
C ALA A 225 -13.58 -14.85 1.26
N LEU A 226 -14.40 -15.90 1.38
CA LEU A 226 -14.06 -17.13 2.10
C LEU A 226 -12.95 -17.93 1.42
N GLU A 227 -12.88 -17.90 0.08
CA GLU A 227 -11.79 -18.48 -0.69
C GLU A 227 -10.48 -17.76 -0.41
N ARG A 228 -10.47 -16.41 -0.50
CA ARG A 228 -9.28 -15.59 -0.21
C ARG A 228 -8.81 -15.71 1.23
N ILE A 229 -9.74 -15.79 2.19
CA ILE A 229 -9.42 -16.13 3.59
C ILE A 229 -8.72 -17.48 3.68
N SER A 230 -9.17 -18.48 2.91
CA SER A 230 -8.55 -19.81 2.93
C SER A 230 -7.17 -19.79 2.25
N ASP A 231 -6.98 -19.01 1.19
CA ASP A 231 -5.66 -18.82 0.56
C ASP A 231 -4.66 -18.16 1.52
N ALA A 232 -5.09 -17.18 2.31
CA ALA A 232 -4.27 -16.55 3.34
C ALA A 232 -3.88 -17.55 4.45
N ASP A 233 -4.82 -18.39 4.90
CA ASP A 233 -4.56 -19.44 5.90
C ASP A 233 -3.60 -20.53 5.39
N LEU A 234 -3.62 -20.80 4.08
CA LEU A 234 -2.75 -21.78 3.44
C LEU A 234 -1.44 -21.19 2.88
N ASN A 235 -1.24 -19.87 3.00
CA ASN A 235 -0.09 -19.15 2.44
C ASN A 235 0.08 -19.39 0.93
N MET A 236 -0.98 -19.15 0.15
CA MET A 236 -1.05 -19.39 -1.29
C MET A 236 -1.52 -18.16 -2.08
N GLY A 237 -1.47 -18.26 -3.42
CA GLY A 237 -1.94 -17.22 -4.33
C GLY A 237 -1.20 -15.90 -4.10
N VAL A 238 -1.96 -14.81 -3.99
CA VAL A 238 -1.42 -13.49 -3.63
C VAL A 238 -0.84 -13.43 -2.22
N PHE A 239 -1.23 -14.33 -1.31
CA PHE A 239 -0.71 -14.36 0.06
C PHE A 239 0.56 -15.19 0.22
N ALA A 240 1.08 -15.79 -0.85
CA ALA A 240 2.29 -16.61 -0.81
C ALA A 240 3.51 -15.79 -0.39
N THR A 241 3.85 -15.80 0.90
CA THR A 241 4.85 -14.92 1.54
C THR A 241 6.23 -14.97 0.89
N LYS A 242 6.64 -16.14 0.39
CA LYS A 242 7.91 -16.33 -0.33
C LYS A 242 7.99 -15.60 -1.67
N LYS A 243 6.85 -15.15 -2.21
CA LYS A 243 6.73 -14.42 -3.48
C LYS A 243 6.43 -12.93 -3.28
N LEU A 244 6.20 -12.50 -2.04
CA LEU A 244 5.92 -11.10 -1.74
C LEU A 244 7.19 -10.26 -1.91
N GLN A 245 7.02 -9.09 -2.49
CA GLN A 245 8.10 -8.13 -2.70
C GLN A 245 8.11 -7.11 -1.55
N SER A 246 9.30 -6.67 -1.15
CA SER A 246 9.47 -5.62 -0.12
C SER A 246 9.72 -4.23 -0.69
N SER A 247 9.95 -4.13 -2.00
CA SER A 247 10.31 -2.90 -2.70
C SER A 247 9.33 -2.63 -3.82
N LEU A 248 9.02 -1.36 -4.05
CA LEU A 248 8.28 -0.90 -5.21
C LEU A 248 9.12 -1.01 -6.48
N THR A 249 8.46 -1.25 -7.62
CA THR A 249 9.12 -1.18 -8.92
C THR A 249 9.46 0.27 -9.28
N PRO A 250 10.49 0.52 -10.10
CA PRO A 250 10.84 1.87 -10.54
C PRO A 250 9.67 2.65 -11.14
N GLN A 251 8.81 1.97 -11.90
CA GLN A 251 7.62 2.52 -12.54
C GLN A 251 6.58 2.96 -11.50
N THR A 252 6.40 2.18 -10.45
CA THR A 252 5.48 2.52 -9.35
C THR A 252 6.05 3.66 -8.50
N ALA A 253 7.35 3.67 -8.26
CA ALA A 253 8.02 4.76 -7.55
C ALA A 253 7.94 6.09 -8.34
N ALA A 254 8.16 6.05 -9.67
CA ALA A 254 8.01 7.21 -10.53
C ALA A 254 6.57 7.74 -10.56
N MET A 255 5.58 6.84 -10.62
CA MET A 255 4.17 7.22 -10.49
C MET A 255 3.93 7.96 -9.17
N LEU A 256 4.35 7.39 -8.03
CA LEU A 256 4.15 8.03 -6.72
C LEU A 256 4.83 9.40 -6.61
N ASP A 257 6.00 9.57 -7.23
CA ASP A 257 6.71 10.84 -7.27
C ASP A 257 5.88 11.96 -7.93
N GLU A 258 5.18 11.65 -9.02
CA GLU A 258 4.28 12.59 -9.70
C GLU A 258 3.15 13.11 -8.81
N TYR A 259 2.80 12.40 -7.74
CA TYR A 259 1.75 12.78 -6.77
C TYR A 259 2.30 13.33 -5.44
N GLY A 260 3.60 13.62 -5.38
CA GLY A 260 4.22 14.30 -4.23
C GLY A 260 4.68 13.36 -3.11
N TYR A 261 4.77 12.05 -3.40
CA TYR A 261 5.22 11.06 -2.44
C TYR A 261 6.74 10.81 -2.51
N ILE A 262 7.34 10.53 -1.36
CA ILE A 262 8.75 10.18 -1.20
C ILE A 262 8.82 8.87 -0.43
N LEU A 263 9.64 7.92 -0.91
CA LEU A 263 9.86 6.68 -0.19
C LEU A 263 10.62 6.94 1.10
N ASP A 264 10.20 6.32 2.19
CA ASP A 264 10.84 6.43 3.50
C ASP A 264 12.35 6.20 3.45
N ASN A 265 12.79 5.14 2.78
CA ASN A 265 14.21 4.81 2.58
C ASN A 265 14.99 5.99 1.97
N GLU A 266 14.39 6.62 0.97
CA GLU A 266 14.97 7.74 0.25
C GLU A 266 15.02 8.98 1.13
N ALA A 267 13.93 9.29 1.83
CA ALA A 267 13.88 10.40 2.78
C ALA A 267 14.95 10.25 3.88
N MET A 268 15.11 9.05 4.44
CA MET A 268 16.15 8.75 5.44
C MET A 268 17.56 8.96 4.89
N GLN A 269 17.80 8.60 3.63
CA GLN A 269 19.08 8.81 2.95
C GLN A 269 19.35 10.30 2.69
N ILE A 270 18.36 11.06 2.21
CA ILE A 270 18.48 12.50 1.97
C ILE A 270 18.79 13.23 3.29
N LEU A 271 18.09 12.89 4.37
CA LEU A 271 18.34 13.42 5.72
C LEU A 271 19.65 12.95 6.36
N LYS A 272 20.37 12.01 5.72
CA LYS A 272 21.63 11.42 6.22
C LYS A 272 21.46 10.82 7.61
N MET A 273 20.33 10.16 7.88
CA MET A 273 19.99 9.66 9.22
C MET A 273 20.87 8.48 9.66
N ASP A 274 21.60 7.86 8.73
CA ASP A 274 22.67 6.90 8.99
C ASP A 274 23.97 7.57 9.52
N LYS A 275 24.18 8.86 9.25
CA LYS A 275 25.35 9.61 9.71
C LYS A 275 25.19 10.00 11.17
N MET A 276 26.25 9.80 11.95
CA MET A 276 26.25 9.96 13.41
C MET A 276 25.66 11.29 13.89
N PHE A 277 26.05 12.42 13.28
CA PHE A 277 25.61 13.74 13.72
C PHE A 277 24.20 14.10 13.23
N ASN A 278 23.92 13.93 11.93
CA ASN A 278 22.60 14.17 11.34
C ASN A 278 21.54 13.25 11.96
N GLY A 279 21.82 11.95 12.03
CA GLY A 279 20.93 10.96 12.63
C GLY A 279 20.63 11.26 14.10
N LYS A 280 21.62 11.67 14.90
CA LYS A 280 21.39 12.06 16.30
C LYS A 280 20.51 13.31 16.42
N PHE A 281 20.67 14.28 15.51
CA PHE A 281 19.86 15.48 15.49
C PHE A 281 18.39 15.18 15.18
N TRP A 282 18.12 14.54 14.04
CA TRP A 282 16.75 14.26 13.60
C TRP A 282 16.01 13.32 14.56
N LYS A 283 16.70 12.30 15.11
CA LYS A 283 16.12 11.44 16.16
C LYS A 283 15.71 12.23 17.41
N LYS A 284 16.54 13.19 17.84
CA LYS A 284 16.21 14.05 19.00
C LYS A 284 14.98 14.92 18.72
N GLN A 285 14.81 15.42 17.50
CA GLN A 285 13.62 16.21 17.13
C GLN A 285 12.36 15.35 17.07
N LEU A 286 12.42 14.15 16.48
CA LEU A 286 11.32 13.19 16.51
C LEU A 286 10.89 12.83 17.95
N GLU A 287 11.84 12.60 18.85
CA GLU A 287 11.55 12.33 20.27
C GLU A 287 10.88 13.52 20.98
N ARG A 288 11.20 14.76 20.58
CA ARG A 288 10.57 15.97 21.13
C ARG A 288 9.13 16.11 20.67
N ILE A 289 8.88 15.94 19.37
CA ILE A 289 7.53 15.99 18.78
C ILE A 289 6.65 14.90 19.41
N ALA A 290 7.16 13.66 19.51
CA ALA A 290 6.43 12.56 20.12
C ALA A 290 6.00 12.84 21.57
N LYS A 291 6.81 13.57 22.35
CA LYS A 291 6.45 14.00 23.71
C LYS A 291 5.38 15.09 23.74
N LYS A 292 5.41 16.05 22.80
CA LYS A 292 4.38 17.10 22.68
C LYS A 292 3.01 16.52 22.35
N VAL A 293 2.95 15.49 21.51
CA VAL A 293 1.68 14.84 21.11
C VAL A 293 1.06 14.03 22.27
N GLN A 294 1.86 13.62 23.25
CA GLN A 294 1.42 12.83 24.41
C GLN A 294 1.07 13.67 25.65
N SER A 295 1.34 14.98 25.64
CA SER A 295 1.09 15.93 26.74
C SER A 295 -0.17 16.75 26.52
#